data_AF-A0A420YX24-F1
#
_entry.id   AF-A0A420YX24-F1
#
_cell.length_a   1.000
_cell.length_b   1.000
_cell.length_c   1.000
_cell.angle_alpha   90.00
_cell.angle_beta   90.00
_cell.angle_gamma   90.00
#
_symmetry.space_group_name_H-M   'P 1'
#
loop_
_entity.id
_entity.type
_entity.pdbx_description
1 polymer ?
#
loop_
_entity_poly.entity_id
_entity_poly.type
_entity_poly.pdbx_seq_one_letter_code
_entity_poly.pdbx_strand_id
1 'polypeptide(L)'
;MKILAVGFNYPSHKNESSSISSKILSPSSDPIIFHKGDSLHRLGHPYYIPDWTNELEYEAEIVVQINRVGKCIAERFAHRYYDNLSIGIDFTARDLQREAIKRGEPWTRSKAFDGSAVVGEWINKQELSFPDKAVELKLECDNQLVQHAFSDEMIHSIDQIIAYISQQHTLKIGDLIFTGTPAGVGACKIGQKLVGYLNQHKLLELVLK
;
A
#
# COMPACT_ATOMS: atom_id res chain seq x y z
N MET A 1 7.57 4.52 -15.18
CA MET A 1 6.68 4.53 -14.02
C MET A 1 7.41 3.85 -12.88
N LYS A 2 7.36 4.38 -11.67
CA LYS A 2 7.82 3.69 -10.46
C LYS A 2 6.68 3.44 -9.50
N ILE A 3 6.86 2.44 -8.64
CA ILE A 3 5.94 2.08 -7.58
C ILE A 3 6.70 2.18 -6.25
N LEU A 4 6.29 3.13 -5.42
CA LEU A 4 6.83 3.35 -4.09
C LEU A 4 5.77 2.97 -3.06
N ALA A 5 6.21 2.51 -1.90
CA ALA A 5 5.33 2.09 -0.82
C ALA A 5 5.87 2.55 0.54
N VAL A 6 4.95 2.77 1.47
CA VAL A 6 5.25 3.25 2.83
C VAL A 6 4.95 2.14 3.84
N GLY A 7 5.99 1.68 4.54
CA GLY A 7 5.84 0.68 5.59
C GLY A 7 5.28 1.29 6.87
N PHE A 8 4.42 0.53 7.56
CA PHE A 8 3.97 0.83 8.94
C PHE A 8 3.31 2.20 9.12
N ASN A 9 2.49 2.65 8.16
CA ASN A 9 1.88 3.97 8.23
C ASN A 9 0.56 4.05 9.04
N TYR A 10 0.14 2.96 9.68
CA TYR A 10 -1.03 2.93 10.59
C TYR A 10 -0.61 2.47 11.99
N PRO A 11 -1.04 3.15 13.07
CA PRO A 11 -0.74 2.72 14.43
C PRO A 11 -1.25 1.31 14.75
N SER A 12 -2.43 0.96 14.21
CA SER A 12 -3.04 -0.37 14.38
C SER A 12 -2.11 -1.48 13.86
N HIS A 13 -1.57 -1.32 12.65
CA HIS A 13 -0.65 -2.29 12.05
C HIS A 13 0.71 -2.33 12.76
N LYS A 14 1.22 -1.18 13.24
CA LYS A 14 2.44 -1.16 14.08
C LYS A 14 2.29 -2.04 15.32
N ASN A 15 1.13 -2.01 15.96
CA ASN A 15 0.85 -2.79 17.17
C ASN A 15 0.74 -4.29 16.87
N GLU A 16 0.04 -4.66 15.80
CA GLU A 16 -0.04 -6.04 15.28
C GLU A 16 1.35 -6.60 14.96
N SER A 17 2.20 -5.76 14.37
CA SER A 17 3.57 -6.10 13.94
C SER A 17 4.63 -5.90 15.03
N SER A 18 4.24 -5.68 16.28
CA SER A 18 5.16 -5.39 17.39
C SER A 18 6.21 -6.49 17.64
N SER A 19 5.95 -7.71 17.17
CA SER A 19 6.88 -8.85 17.19
C SER A 19 7.96 -8.81 16.11
N ILE A 20 7.81 -7.99 15.06
CA ILE A 20 8.69 -7.95 13.88
C ILE A 20 9.97 -7.14 14.14
N SER A 21 9.92 -6.04 14.92
CA SER A 21 11.07 -5.37 15.55
C SER A 21 10.65 -4.04 16.19
N SER A 22 10.87 -3.87 17.50
CA SER A 22 10.64 -2.59 18.21
C SER A 22 11.51 -1.44 17.70
N LYS A 23 12.63 -1.74 17.01
CA LYS A 23 13.58 -0.73 16.48
C LYS A 23 13.09 -0.09 15.18
N ILE A 24 12.28 -0.81 14.39
CA ILE A 24 11.65 -0.31 13.17
C ILE A 24 10.43 0.57 13.48
N LEU A 25 9.78 0.34 14.62
CA LEU A 25 8.47 0.91 14.95
C LEU A 25 8.52 2.19 15.79
N SER A 26 9.68 2.86 15.88
CA SER A 26 9.83 4.09 16.69
C SER A 26 8.82 5.17 16.25
N PRO A 27 8.04 5.78 17.19
CA PRO A 27 7.01 6.79 16.87
C PRO A 27 7.53 8.08 16.23
N SER A 28 8.84 8.35 16.28
CA SER A 28 9.46 9.60 15.80
C SER A 28 10.32 9.42 14.55
N SER A 29 10.12 8.35 13.80
CA SER A 29 10.93 8.06 12.61
C SER A 29 10.28 8.59 11.34
N ASP A 30 11.13 9.03 10.41
CA ASP A 30 10.74 9.27 9.02
C ASP A 30 9.99 8.07 8.43
N PRO A 31 9.10 8.27 7.43
CA PRO A 31 8.39 7.17 6.80
C PRO A 31 9.37 6.18 6.16
N ILE A 32 9.11 4.88 6.36
CA ILE A 32 9.91 3.81 5.75
C ILE A 32 9.47 3.65 4.31
N ILE A 33 10.32 4.04 3.37
CA ILE A 33 10.03 3.95 1.94
C ILE A 33 10.73 2.74 1.32
N PHE A 34 10.01 1.98 0.50
CA PHE A 34 10.59 0.92 -0.34
C PHE A 34 10.01 0.96 -1.76
N HIS A 35 10.76 0.36 -2.69
CA HIS A 35 10.38 0.28 -4.10
C HIS A 35 9.78 -1.10 -4.39
N LYS A 36 8.69 -1.14 -5.16
CA LYS A 36 8.10 -2.43 -5.61
C LYS A 36 8.59 -2.87 -6.99
N GLY A 37 9.40 -2.06 -7.66
CA GLY A 37 10.01 -2.42 -8.94
C GLY A 37 8.98 -2.37 -10.07
N ASP A 38 9.06 -3.33 -10.98
CA ASP A 38 8.12 -3.50 -12.09
C ASP A 38 7.02 -4.52 -11.75
N SER A 39 6.61 -4.60 -10.47
CA SER A 39 5.76 -5.66 -9.94
C SER A 39 4.25 -5.51 -10.17
N LEU A 40 3.81 -4.54 -10.97
CA LEU A 40 2.39 -4.27 -11.16
C LEU A 40 1.69 -5.46 -11.82
N HIS A 41 0.76 -6.08 -11.10
CA HIS A 41 -0.15 -7.08 -11.65
C HIS A 41 -1.19 -6.41 -12.54
N ARG A 42 -1.51 -7.08 -13.64
CA ARG A 42 -2.56 -6.61 -14.55
C ARG A 42 -3.92 -7.12 -14.08
N LEU A 43 -4.80 -6.21 -13.67
CA LEU A 43 -6.20 -6.55 -13.38
C LEU A 43 -6.86 -7.30 -14.54
N GLY A 44 -7.73 -8.23 -14.20
CA GLY A 44 -8.39 -9.14 -15.14
C GLY A 44 -7.54 -10.34 -15.57
N HIS A 45 -6.24 -10.36 -15.27
CA HIS A 45 -5.43 -11.57 -15.38
C HIS A 45 -5.52 -12.39 -14.11
N PRO A 46 -5.48 -13.73 -14.22
CA PRO A 46 -5.37 -14.59 -13.05
C PRO A 46 -4.16 -14.21 -12.19
N TYR A 47 -4.37 -14.09 -10.89
CA TYR A 47 -3.28 -13.94 -9.93
C TYR A 47 -2.92 -15.30 -9.38
N TYR A 48 -1.66 -15.70 -9.50
CA TYR A 48 -1.17 -16.97 -8.97
C TYR A 48 -0.35 -16.73 -7.70
N ILE A 49 -0.66 -17.45 -6.63
CA ILE A 49 0.15 -17.42 -5.41
C ILE A 49 1.53 -18.02 -5.75
N PRO A 50 2.65 -17.33 -5.45
CA PRO A 50 3.96 -17.86 -5.80
C PRO A 50 4.36 -19.07 -4.94
N ASP A 51 4.81 -20.15 -5.58
CA ASP A 51 5.18 -21.42 -4.91
C ASP A 51 6.43 -21.32 -4.00
N TRP A 52 7.21 -20.25 -4.13
CA TRP A 52 8.47 -20.06 -3.41
C TRP A 52 8.29 -19.42 -2.03
N THR A 53 7.10 -18.93 -1.67
CA THR A 53 6.77 -18.42 -0.33
C THR A 53 5.74 -19.32 0.33
N ASN A 54 5.89 -19.53 1.64
CA ASN A 54 4.93 -20.30 2.44
C ASN A 54 3.90 -19.38 3.13
N GLU A 55 4.09 -18.06 3.04
CA GLU A 55 3.31 -17.08 3.81
C GLU A 55 3.15 -15.79 2.99
N LEU A 56 2.39 -15.88 1.90
CA LEU A 56 1.94 -14.70 1.17
C LEU A 56 0.82 -14.01 1.95
N GLU A 57 0.99 -12.74 2.29
CA GLU A 57 -0.03 -11.95 2.98
C GLU A 57 -0.57 -10.82 2.09
N TYR A 58 -1.86 -10.52 2.24
CA TYR A 58 -2.48 -9.32 1.69
C TYR A 58 -2.27 -8.13 2.63
N GLU A 59 -2.04 -6.96 2.03
CA GLU A 59 -1.98 -5.67 2.72
C GLU A 59 -2.75 -4.65 1.88
N ALA A 60 -3.99 -4.33 2.26
CA ALA A 60 -4.79 -3.34 1.54
C ALA A 60 -4.34 -1.91 1.86
N GLU A 61 -4.11 -1.11 0.83
CA GLU A 61 -3.64 0.26 0.96
C GLU A 61 -4.39 1.22 0.06
N ILE A 62 -4.48 2.49 0.45
CA ILE A 62 -4.84 3.55 -0.47
C ILE A 62 -3.65 3.77 -1.41
N VAL A 63 -3.92 3.81 -2.72
CA VAL A 63 -2.91 4.02 -3.75
C VAL A 63 -3.16 5.34 -4.44
N VAL A 64 -2.11 6.14 -4.57
CA VAL A 64 -2.12 7.46 -5.19
C VAL A 64 -1.42 7.39 -6.54
N GLN A 65 -2.05 7.91 -7.59
CA GLN A 65 -1.42 8.10 -8.89
C GLN A 65 -0.92 9.54 -9.05
N ILE A 66 0.38 9.69 -9.26
CA ILE A 66 0.99 10.99 -9.54
C ILE A 66 0.60 11.47 -10.93
N ASN A 67 0.11 12.71 -11.05
CA ASN A 67 -0.32 13.32 -12.30
C ASN A 67 0.55 14.51 -12.75
N ARG A 68 1.60 14.84 -11.99
CA ARG A 68 2.51 15.95 -12.29
C ARG A 68 3.96 15.61 -11.94
N VAL A 69 4.89 16.13 -12.73
CA VAL A 69 6.32 16.00 -12.43
C VAL A 69 6.71 16.96 -11.30
N GLY A 70 7.40 16.47 -10.26
CA GLY A 70 7.86 17.30 -9.15
C GLY A 70 9.04 16.72 -8.37
N LYS A 71 9.85 17.61 -7.80
CA LYS A 71 10.97 17.31 -6.88
C LYS A 71 10.99 18.38 -5.80
N CYS A 72 11.34 18.01 -4.57
CA CYS A 72 11.35 18.91 -3.42
C CYS A 72 10.01 19.67 -3.26
N ILE A 73 8.91 18.94 -3.39
CA ILE A 73 7.55 19.46 -3.29
C ILE A 73 7.29 19.82 -1.82
N ALA A 74 6.93 21.07 -1.54
CA ALA A 74 6.46 21.43 -0.21
C ALA A 74 5.09 20.79 0.07
N GLU A 75 4.88 20.28 1.29
CA GLU A 75 3.65 19.59 1.71
C GLU A 75 2.37 20.33 1.34
N ARG A 76 2.29 21.65 1.59
CA ARG A 76 1.14 22.48 1.22
C ARG A 76 0.77 22.48 -0.28
N PHE A 77 1.62 21.96 -1.14
CA PHE A 77 1.39 21.83 -2.58
C PHE A 77 1.22 20.39 -3.05
N ALA A 78 1.41 19.39 -2.17
CA ALA A 78 1.38 17.97 -2.52
C ALA A 78 0.01 17.52 -3.08
N HIS A 79 -1.10 18.01 -2.52
CA HIS A 79 -2.46 17.76 -3.05
C HIS A 79 -2.65 18.08 -4.54
N ARG A 80 -1.76 18.85 -5.18
CA ARG A 80 -1.84 19.22 -6.61
C ARG A 80 -1.17 18.20 -7.55
N TYR A 81 -0.52 17.19 -6.98
CA TYR A 81 0.27 16.20 -7.73
C TYR A 81 -0.46 14.87 -7.92
N TYR A 82 -1.72 14.76 -7.48
CA TYR A 82 -2.58 13.61 -7.69
C TYR A 82 -4.04 14.06 -7.69
N ASP A 83 -4.85 13.42 -8.50
CA ASP A 83 -6.32 13.56 -8.48
C ASP A 83 -7.03 12.21 -8.34
N ASN A 84 -6.34 11.12 -8.68
CA ASN A 84 -6.90 9.79 -8.67
C ASN A 84 -6.33 8.98 -7.50
N LEU A 85 -7.25 8.34 -6.78
CA LEU A 85 -6.98 7.35 -5.75
C LEU A 85 -7.49 5.99 -6.21
N SER A 86 -6.97 4.93 -5.62
CA SER A 86 -7.51 3.58 -5.74
C SER A 86 -7.26 2.82 -4.45
N ILE A 87 -7.78 1.60 -4.35
CA ILE A 87 -7.33 0.62 -3.38
C ILE A 87 -6.38 -0.36 -4.07
N GLY A 88 -5.29 -0.71 -3.41
CA GLY A 88 -4.34 -1.69 -3.90
C GLY A 88 -4.02 -2.75 -2.86
N ILE A 89 -3.41 -3.84 -3.31
CA ILE A 89 -2.85 -4.89 -2.44
C ILE A 89 -1.33 -4.86 -2.58
N ASP A 90 -0.65 -4.58 -1.48
CA ASP A 90 0.80 -4.74 -1.30
C ASP A 90 1.09 -6.17 -0.82
N PHE A 91 1.09 -7.13 -1.75
CA PHE A 91 1.38 -8.51 -1.41
C PHE A 91 2.79 -8.65 -0.85
N THR A 92 2.88 -9.39 0.25
CA THR A 92 4.11 -9.55 1.02
C THR A 92 4.38 -11.02 1.25
N ALA A 93 5.54 -11.51 0.80
CA ALA A 93 6.05 -12.80 1.25
C ALA A 93 6.61 -12.62 2.67
N ARG A 94 5.75 -12.81 3.67
CA ARG A 94 6.02 -12.41 5.06
C ARG A 94 7.13 -13.25 5.68
N ASP A 95 7.21 -14.52 5.33
CA ASP A 95 8.32 -15.41 5.69
C ASP A 95 9.68 -14.78 5.30
N LEU A 96 9.81 -14.37 4.04
CA LEU A 96 11.03 -13.72 3.55
C LEU A 96 11.28 -12.34 4.15
N GLN A 97 10.22 -11.55 4.40
CA GLN A 97 10.37 -10.23 5.00
C GLN A 97 10.91 -10.33 6.44
N ARG A 98 10.40 -11.28 7.23
CA ARG A 98 10.87 -11.52 8.60
C ARG A 98 12.35 -11.94 8.60
N GLU A 99 12.77 -12.76 7.64
CA GLU A 99 14.19 -13.12 7.47
C GLU A 99 15.06 -11.91 7.11
N ALA A 100 14.61 -11.10 6.13
CA ALA A 100 15.33 -9.90 5.70
C ALA A 100 15.50 -8.90 6.86
N ILE A 101 14.44 -8.68 7.65
CA ILE A 101 14.49 -7.81 8.84
C ILE A 101 15.48 -8.33 9.87
N LYS A 102 15.46 -9.64 10.18
CA LYS A 102 16.40 -10.26 11.12
C LYS A 102 17.86 -10.12 10.68
N ARG A 103 18.12 -10.14 9.38
CA ARG A 103 19.47 -10.05 8.80
C ARG A 103 19.90 -8.62 8.43
N GLY A 104 19.00 -7.64 8.53
CA GLY A 104 19.26 -6.27 8.06
C GLY A 104 19.39 -6.16 6.53
N GLU A 105 18.72 -7.04 5.79
CA GLU A 105 18.76 -7.11 4.33
C GLU A 105 17.62 -6.31 3.67
N PRO A 106 17.77 -5.92 2.39
CA PRO A 106 16.70 -5.27 1.63
C PRO A 106 15.43 -6.13 1.49
N TRP A 107 14.27 -5.49 1.47
CA TRP A 107 12.96 -6.16 1.35
C TRP A 107 12.58 -6.53 -0.09
N THR A 108 13.47 -6.36 -1.06
CA THR A 108 13.17 -6.56 -2.49
C THR A 108 12.57 -7.94 -2.75
N ARG A 109 13.12 -9.01 -2.14
CA ARG A 109 12.60 -10.37 -2.31
C ARG A 109 11.19 -10.56 -1.75
N SER A 110 10.82 -9.82 -0.71
CA SER A 110 9.52 -9.96 -0.05
C SER A 110 8.47 -8.97 -0.51
N LYS A 111 8.86 -7.86 -1.15
CA LYS A 111 7.96 -6.75 -1.51
C LYS A 111 7.98 -6.39 -3.01
N ALA A 112 8.96 -6.83 -3.80
CA ALA A 112 9.15 -6.39 -5.19
C ALA A 112 9.24 -7.56 -6.19
N PHE A 113 8.57 -8.68 -5.90
CA PHE A 113 8.41 -9.80 -6.83
C PHE A 113 7.28 -9.56 -7.83
N ASP A 114 7.28 -10.25 -8.97
CA ASP A 114 6.25 -10.09 -10.01
C ASP A 114 4.84 -10.28 -9.44
N GLY A 115 3.95 -9.32 -9.71
CA GLY A 115 2.59 -9.31 -9.19
C GLY A 115 2.43 -8.79 -7.76
N SER A 116 3.50 -8.44 -7.05
CA SER A 116 3.40 -8.00 -5.65
C SER A 116 2.62 -6.69 -5.45
N ALA A 117 2.34 -5.94 -6.51
CA ALA A 117 1.50 -4.75 -6.49
C ALA A 117 0.23 -5.00 -7.31
N VAL A 118 -0.94 -5.00 -6.68
CA VAL A 118 -2.23 -4.95 -7.38
C VAL A 118 -2.85 -3.59 -7.12
N VAL A 119 -3.46 -2.98 -8.14
CA VAL A 119 -4.17 -1.71 -8.01
C VAL A 119 -5.54 -1.86 -8.66
N GLY A 120 -6.58 -1.40 -7.98
CA GLY A 120 -7.97 -1.39 -8.42
C GLY A 120 -8.27 -0.40 -9.56
N GLU A 121 -9.56 -0.20 -9.81
CA GLU A 121 -10.06 0.91 -10.61
C GLU A 121 -9.77 2.25 -9.94
N TRP A 122 -9.53 3.28 -10.74
CA TRP A 122 -9.23 4.63 -10.27
C TRP A 122 -10.51 5.41 -10.01
N ILE A 123 -10.54 6.14 -8.90
CA ILE A 123 -11.61 7.08 -8.54
C ILE A 123 -11.03 8.46 -8.29
N ASN A 124 -11.73 9.51 -8.71
CA ASN A 124 -11.28 10.86 -8.43
C ASN A 124 -11.47 11.19 -6.95
N LYS A 125 -10.47 11.82 -6.32
CA LYS A 125 -10.52 12.20 -4.90
C LYS A 125 -11.72 13.10 -4.54
N GLN A 126 -12.25 13.86 -5.50
CA GLN A 126 -13.44 14.69 -5.34
C GLN A 126 -14.70 13.84 -5.10
N GLU A 127 -14.81 12.68 -5.78
CA GLU A 127 -15.91 11.72 -5.56
C GLU A 127 -15.85 11.11 -4.16
N LEU A 128 -14.65 11.02 -3.58
CA LEU A 128 -14.42 10.59 -2.20
C LEU A 128 -14.59 11.72 -1.18
N SER A 129 -14.93 12.95 -1.60
CA SER A 129 -14.92 14.16 -0.76
C SER A 129 -13.57 14.44 -0.08
N PHE A 130 -12.46 13.99 -0.67
CA PHE A 130 -11.13 14.13 -0.12
C PHE A 130 -10.43 15.39 -0.67
N PRO A 131 -9.74 16.20 0.17
CA PRO A 131 -9.36 15.92 1.56
C PRO A 131 -10.34 16.45 2.65
N ASP A 132 -11.52 16.96 2.28
CA ASP A 132 -12.49 17.52 3.25
C ASP A 132 -13.04 16.46 4.23
N LYS A 133 -13.07 15.19 3.79
CA LYS A 133 -13.42 14.02 4.60
C LYS A 133 -12.35 12.94 4.47
N ALA A 134 -12.14 12.21 5.55
CA ALA A 134 -11.31 11.02 5.54
C ALA A 134 -11.92 9.95 4.61
N VAL A 135 -11.04 9.25 3.89
CA VAL A 135 -11.43 8.11 3.04
C VAL A 135 -11.44 6.85 3.90
N GLU A 136 -12.56 6.15 3.91
CA GLU A 136 -12.68 4.83 4.52
C GLU A 136 -12.08 3.78 3.57
N LEU A 137 -11.17 2.96 4.06
CA LEU A 137 -10.64 1.77 3.37
C LEU A 137 -11.27 0.52 3.96
N LYS A 138 -11.75 -0.39 3.12
CA LYS A 138 -12.23 -1.73 3.51
C LYS A 138 -11.66 -2.80 2.59
N LEU A 139 -11.23 -3.91 3.17
CA LEU A 139 -10.91 -5.15 2.45
C LEU A 139 -11.78 -6.29 2.98
N GLU A 140 -12.43 -6.99 2.06
CA GLU A 140 -13.12 -8.25 2.32
C GLU A 140 -12.32 -9.42 1.75
N CYS A 141 -12.23 -10.52 2.49
CA CYS A 141 -11.74 -11.82 2.03
C CYS A 141 -12.87 -12.84 2.17
N ASP A 142 -13.31 -13.45 1.06
CA ASP A 142 -14.45 -14.38 1.02
C ASP A 142 -15.71 -13.83 1.72
N ASN A 143 -16.00 -12.55 1.46
CA ASN A 143 -17.12 -11.78 2.02
C ASN A 143 -17.03 -11.53 3.55
N GLN A 144 -15.86 -11.73 4.16
CA GLN A 144 -15.58 -11.34 5.55
C GLN A 144 -14.72 -10.07 5.55
N LEU A 145 -15.12 -9.05 6.29
CA LEU A 145 -14.32 -7.84 6.48
C LEU A 145 -13.05 -8.20 7.27
N VAL A 146 -11.89 -8.03 6.63
CA VAL A 146 -10.58 -8.38 7.20
C VAL A 146 -9.71 -7.17 7.52
N GLN A 147 -9.87 -6.06 6.79
CA GLN A 147 -9.18 -4.80 7.08
C GLN A 147 -10.14 -3.62 6.96
N HIS A 148 -10.02 -2.67 7.90
CA HIS A 148 -10.84 -1.46 7.96
C HIS A 148 -10.07 -0.34 8.65
N ALA A 149 -10.03 0.84 8.04
CA ALA A 149 -9.44 2.05 8.62
C ALA A 149 -9.84 3.30 7.83
N PHE A 150 -9.57 4.47 8.40
CA PHE A 150 -9.72 5.76 7.71
C PHE A 150 -8.36 6.39 7.36
N SER A 151 -8.32 7.22 6.32
CA SER A 151 -7.08 7.87 5.86
C SER A 151 -6.49 8.87 6.86
N ASP A 152 -7.28 9.40 7.79
CA ASP A 152 -6.84 10.31 8.86
C ASP A 152 -6.23 9.57 10.07
N GLU A 153 -6.33 8.23 10.11
CA GLU A 153 -5.59 7.39 11.05
C GLU A 153 -4.13 7.16 10.63
N MET A 154 -3.74 7.59 9.42
CA MET A 154 -2.36 7.48 8.95
C MET A 154 -1.41 8.29 9.84
N ILE A 155 -0.23 7.73 10.12
CA ILE A 155 0.84 8.41 10.85
C ILE A 155 1.42 9.55 10.02
N HIS A 156 1.59 9.31 8.72
CA HIS A 156 1.97 10.29 7.72
C HIS A 156 0.85 10.41 6.69
N SER A 157 0.29 11.61 6.53
CA SER A 157 -0.73 11.86 5.53
C SER A 157 -0.19 11.65 4.10
N ILE A 158 -1.09 11.46 3.13
CA ILE A 158 -0.73 11.35 1.71
C ILE A 158 0.15 12.52 1.24
N ASP A 159 -0.20 13.75 1.65
CA ASP A 159 0.53 14.96 1.29
C ASP A 159 1.94 14.99 1.94
N GLN A 160 2.08 14.52 3.18
CA GLN A 160 3.36 14.37 3.86
C GLN A 160 4.25 13.33 3.19
N ILE A 161 3.68 12.18 2.80
CA ILE A 161 4.39 11.11 2.09
C ILE A 161 4.95 11.64 0.77
N ILE A 162 4.12 12.32 -0.04
CA ILE A 162 4.54 12.90 -1.32
C ILE A 162 5.64 13.93 -1.12
N ALA A 163 5.49 14.83 -0.14
CA ALA A 163 6.48 15.83 0.18
C ALA A 163 7.81 15.19 0.57
N TYR A 164 7.78 14.21 1.47
CA TYR A 164 8.95 13.47 1.93
C TYR A 164 9.66 12.77 0.76
N ILE A 165 8.97 11.87 0.06
CA ILE A 165 9.53 11.10 -1.07
C ILE A 165 10.13 12.02 -2.12
N SER A 166 9.48 13.17 -2.39
CA SER A 166 9.93 14.09 -3.43
C SER A 166 11.29 14.73 -3.17
N GLN A 167 11.78 14.70 -1.92
CA GLN A 167 13.10 15.21 -1.55
C GLN A 167 14.22 14.33 -2.14
N GLN A 168 14.03 13.01 -2.12
CA GLN A 168 15.02 12.05 -2.62
C GLN A 168 14.70 11.56 -4.05
N HIS A 169 13.43 11.51 -4.43
CA HIS A 169 12.97 10.99 -5.72
C HIS A 169 12.13 12.01 -6.50
N THR A 170 12.53 12.36 -7.72
CA THR A 170 11.64 13.11 -8.62
C THR A 170 10.42 12.27 -8.97
N LEU A 171 9.23 12.71 -8.57
CA LEU A 171 7.95 12.10 -8.93
C LEU A 171 7.60 12.47 -10.38
N LYS A 172 7.12 11.49 -11.14
CA LYS A 172 6.73 11.62 -12.55
C LYS A 172 5.27 11.20 -12.72
N ILE A 173 4.68 11.68 -13.81
CA ILE A 173 3.31 11.30 -14.20
C ILE A 173 3.23 9.77 -14.34
N GLY A 174 2.21 9.18 -13.73
CA GLY A 174 1.94 7.74 -13.70
C GLY A 174 2.61 6.99 -12.55
N ASP A 175 3.54 7.59 -11.81
CA ASP A 175 4.12 6.94 -10.64
C ASP A 175 3.06 6.66 -9.58
N LEU A 176 3.21 5.53 -8.89
CA LEU A 176 2.25 5.04 -7.89
C LEU A 176 2.86 5.11 -6.49
N ILE A 177 2.05 5.50 -5.51
CA ILE A 177 2.43 5.51 -4.09
C ILE A 177 1.40 4.72 -3.31
N PHE A 178 1.86 3.64 -2.71
CA PHE A 178 1.18 2.80 -1.72
C PHE A 178 1.42 3.41 -0.32
N THR A 179 0.35 3.73 0.41
CA THR A 179 0.41 4.63 1.57
C THR A 179 0.50 3.92 2.92
N GLY A 180 0.69 2.60 2.94
CA GLY A 180 0.69 1.76 4.12
C GLY A 180 -0.67 1.10 4.38
N THR A 181 -0.61 -0.07 5.01
CA THR A 181 -1.78 -0.89 5.39
C THR A 181 -2.17 -0.70 6.87
N PRO A 182 -3.48 -0.77 7.21
CA PRO A 182 -3.93 -0.94 8.59
C PRO A 182 -3.78 -2.39 9.07
N ALA A 183 -4.12 -2.64 10.34
CA ALA A 183 -4.13 -4.00 10.91
C ALA A 183 -5.10 -4.95 10.18
N GLY A 184 -4.95 -6.25 10.41
CA GLY A 184 -5.76 -7.29 9.79
C GLY A 184 -5.11 -7.90 8.55
N VAL A 185 -3.80 -7.73 8.39
CA VAL A 185 -3.03 -8.46 7.37
C VAL A 185 -3.20 -9.96 7.59
N GLY A 186 -3.24 -10.74 6.51
CA GLY A 186 -3.54 -12.16 6.63
C GLY A 186 -3.05 -12.99 5.47
N ALA A 187 -2.85 -14.28 5.75
CA ALA A 187 -2.34 -15.24 4.78
C ALA A 187 -3.35 -15.50 3.65
N CYS A 188 -2.84 -15.49 2.43
CA CYS A 188 -3.54 -15.79 1.19
C CYS A 188 -3.60 -17.30 0.96
N LYS A 189 -4.73 -17.78 0.44
CA LYS A 189 -4.96 -19.17 0.04
C LYS A 189 -5.55 -19.23 -1.36
N ILE A 190 -5.22 -20.30 -2.07
CA ILE A 190 -5.79 -20.60 -3.39
C ILE A 190 -7.32 -20.66 -3.27
N GLY A 191 -8.00 -19.99 -4.20
CA GLY A 191 -9.46 -19.90 -4.28
C GLY A 191 -10.07 -18.72 -3.53
N GLN A 192 -9.31 -18.02 -2.68
CA GLN A 192 -9.82 -16.86 -1.96
C GLN A 192 -10.13 -15.70 -2.91
N LYS A 193 -11.17 -14.93 -2.57
CA LYS A 193 -11.54 -13.71 -3.26
C LYS A 193 -11.33 -12.50 -2.37
N LEU A 194 -10.46 -11.59 -2.79
CA LEU A 194 -10.25 -10.29 -2.17
C LEU A 194 -11.12 -9.24 -2.87
N VAL A 195 -11.84 -8.43 -2.08
CA VAL A 195 -12.67 -7.33 -2.57
C VAL A 195 -12.35 -6.05 -1.80
N GLY A 196 -11.91 -5.03 -2.53
CA GLY A 196 -11.43 -3.78 -1.95
C GLY A 196 -12.35 -2.60 -2.23
N TYR A 197 -12.54 -1.75 -1.22
CA TYR A 197 -13.40 -0.58 -1.29
C TYR A 197 -12.72 0.69 -0.76
N LEU A 198 -13.01 1.81 -1.40
CA LEU A 198 -12.86 3.14 -0.82
C LEU A 198 -14.25 3.76 -0.62
N ASN A 199 -14.59 4.13 0.62
CA ASN A 199 -15.94 4.48 1.05
C ASN A 199 -16.96 3.40 0.61
N GLN A 200 -17.95 3.78 -0.20
CA GLN A 200 -18.93 2.87 -0.81
C GLN A 200 -18.50 2.26 -2.15
N HIS A 201 -17.38 2.68 -2.72
CA HIS A 201 -16.97 2.30 -4.08
C HIS A 201 -16.17 1.00 -4.05
N LYS A 202 -16.69 -0.06 -4.67
CA LYS A 202 -15.94 -1.28 -4.95
C LYS A 202 -14.97 -1.02 -6.09
N LEU A 203 -13.67 -1.04 -5.82
CA LEU A 203 -12.64 -0.70 -6.81
C LEU A 203 -11.74 -1.89 -7.16
N LEU A 204 -11.68 -2.91 -6.32
CA LEU A 204 -10.84 -4.09 -6.55
C LEU A 204 -11.64 -5.37 -6.32
N GLU A 205 -11.48 -6.32 -7.23
CA GLU A 205 -11.94 -7.70 -7.07
C GLU A 205 -10.88 -8.63 -7.65
N LEU A 206 -10.35 -9.53 -6.84
CA LEU A 206 -9.24 -10.41 -7.22
C LEU A 206 -9.47 -11.81 -6.67
N VAL A 207 -9.43 -12.82 -7.55
CA VAL A 207 -9.46 -14.23 -7.15
C VAL A 207 -8.03 -14.78 -7.21
N LEU A 208 -7.58 -15.35 -6.10
CA LEU A 208 -6.25 -15.95 -5.95
C LEU A 208 -6.28 -17.39 -6.48
N LYS A 209 -5.32 -17.74 -7.34
CA LYS A 209 -5.19 -19.06 -7.94
C LYS A 209 -3.89 -19.74 -7.56
#